data_AF-A0AAJ3TPL2-F1
#
_entry.id   AF-A0AAJ3TPL2-F1
#
_cell.length_a   1.000
_cell.length_b   1.000
_cell.length_c   1.000
_cell.angle_alpha   90.00
_cell.angle_beta   90.00
_cell.angle_gamma   90.00
#
_symmetry.space_group_name_H-M   'P 1'
#
loop_
_entity.id
_entity.type
_entity.pdbx_description
1 polymer ?
#
loop_
_entity_poly.entity_id
_entity_poly.type
_entity_poly.pdbx_seq_one_letter_code
_entity_poly.pdbx_strand_id
1 'polypeptide(L)'
;MKAKELRIGNYLHDRNGNLCKVIELREDGIYAPVIRGAITGLPNKPIELTEEWLLKLGGEKLPHFTVSNSIIIKTKRNQELSFGCIGTPNLMVFLQEIDPDNGNKITDLIPIHNWDYDKDMYVHQLQNLFFALTGEELTIKS
;
A
#
# COMPACT_ATOMS: atom_id res chain seq x y z
N MET A 1 -14.89 2.25 0.48
CA MET A 1 -14.24 2.37 -0.84
C MET A 1 -15.21 3.00 -1.81
N LYS A 2 -14.88 4.17 -2.34
CA LYS A 2 -15.63 4.82 -3.42
C LYS A 2 -14.98 4.47 -4.76
N ALA A 3 -15.75 4.26 -5.82
CA ALA A 3 -15.20 3.88 -7.13
C ALA A 3 -14.11 4.84 -7.63
N LYS A 4 -14.25 6.14 -7.34
CA LYS A 4 -13.28 7.20 -7.68
C LYS A 4 -11.91 7.08 -6.99
N GLU A 5 -11.77 6.23 -5.98
CA GLU A 5 -10.50 5.98 -5.29
C GLU A 5 -9.67 4.89 -5.98
N LEU A 6 -10.23 4.23 -7.00
CA LEU A 6 -9.61 3.10 -7.68
C LEU A 6 -8.92 3.50 -8.99
N ARG A 7 -7.88 2.73 -9.31
CA ARG A 7 -7.13 2.78 -10.55
C ARG A 7 -6.97 1.38 -11.12
N ILE A 8 -6.81 1.29 -12.44
CA ILE A 8 -6.34 0.06 -13.08
C ILE A 8 -5.04 -0.37 -12.40
N GLY A 9 -4.95 -1.64 -12.02
CA GLY A 9 -3.82 -2.19 -11.26
C GLY A 9 -4.12 -2.48 -9.79
N ASN A 10 -5.13 -1.82 -9.19
CA ASN A 10 -5.41 -1.98 -7.76
C ASN A 10 -5.88 -3.39 -7.39
N TYR A 11 -5.44 -3.86 -6.22
CA TYR A 11 -5.83 -5.14 -5.64
C TYR A 11 -7.04 -5.01 -4.71
N LEU A 12 -7.96 -5.95 -4.84
CA LEU A 12 -9.20 -6.04 -4.07
C LEU A 12 -9.46 -7.51 -3.68
N HIS A 13 -10.38 -7.74 -2.74
CA HIS A 13 -10.94 -9.07 -2.52
C HIS A 13 -12.32 -9.18 -3.17
N ASP A 14 -12.67 -10.37 -3.67
CA ASP A 14 -14.07 -10.71 -3.97
C ASP A 14 -14.86 -10.99 -2.68
N ARG A 15 -16.12 -11.44 -2.82
CA ARG A 15 -16.95 -11.88 -1.69
C ARG A 15 -16.43 -13.10 -0.93
N ASN A 16 -15.56 -13.90 -1.54
CA ASN A 16 -14.99 -15.13 -1.01
C ASN A 16 -13.57 -14.93 -0.44
N GLY A 17 -13.02 -13.71 -0.48
CA GLY A 17 -11.65 -13.40 -0.05
C GLY A 17 -10.56 -13.68 -1.10
N ASN A 18 -10.92 -13.99 -2.35
CA ASN A 18 -9.95 -14.21 -3.41
C ASN A 18 -9.38 -12.89 -3.92
N LEU A 19 -8.08 -12.90 -4.19
CA LEU A 19 -7.36 -11.75 -4.71
C LEU A 19 -7.78 -11.41 -6.14
N CYS A 20 -8.29 -10.21 -6.32
CA CYS A 20 -8.73 -9.62 -7.57
C CYS A 20 -7.83 -8.45 -7.97
N LYS A 21 -7.76 -8.16 -9.27
CA LYS A 21 -7.05 -6.98 -9.81
C LYS A 21 -7.98 -6.17 -10.70
N VAL A 22 -8.10 -4.87 -10.45
CA VAL A 22 -8.85 -3.95 -11.31
C VAL A 22 -8.17 -3.86 -12.67
N ILE A 23 -8.90 -4.16 -13.75
CA ILE A 23 -8.40 -4.05 -15.13
C ILE A 23 -9.22 -3.09 -15.98
N GLU A 24 -10.44 -2.73 -15.55
CA GLU A 24 -11.29 -1.77 -16.24
C GLU A 24 -12.08 -0.93 -15.23
N LEU A 25 -12.26 0.35 -15.55
CA LEU A 25 -13.12 1.29 -14.82
C LEU A 25 -14.23 1.74 -15.78
N ARG A 26 -15.48 1.73 -15.30
CA ARG A 26 -16.66 2.16 -16.03
C ARG A 26 -17.42 3.19 -15.21
N GLU A 27 -18.33 3.93 -15.85
CA GLU A 27 -19.20 4.87 -15.15
C GLU A 27 -20.13 4.15 -14.16
N ASP A 28 -20.56 2.93 -14.51
CA ASP A 28 -21.47 2.10 -13.72
C ASP A 28 -20.76 1.12 -12.76
N GLY A 29 -19.41 1.08 -12.75
CA GLY A 29 -18.68 0.21 -11.83
C GLY A 29 -17.23 -0.09 -12.21
N ILE A 30 -16.73 -1.23 -11.75
CA ILE A 30 -15.37 -1.70 -12.00
C ILE A 30 -15.38 -3.14 -12.49
N TYR A 31 -14.40 -3.51 -13.30
CA TYR A 31 -14.13 -4.91 -13.63
C TYR A 31 -12.82 -5.34 -12.98
N ALA A 32 -12.92 -6.25 -12.02
CA ALA A 32 -11.79 -6.76 -11.23
C ALA A 32 -11.85 -8.29 -11.11
N PRO A 33 -11.38 -9.05 -12.12
CA PRO A 33 -11.34 -10.50 -12.05
C PRO A 33 -10.32 -11.01 -11.04
N VAL A 34 -10.51 -12.25 -10.58
CA VAL A 34 -9.56 -12.98 -9.73
C VAL A 34 -8.27 -13.23 -10.51
N ILE A 35 -7.12 -13.04 -9.85
CA ILE A 35 -5.80 -13.22 -10.48
C ILE A 35 -5.52 -14.71 -10.79
N ARG A 36 -6.00 -15.63 -9.94
CA ARG A 36 -5.86 -17.08 -10.09
C ARG A 36 -7.14 -17.80 -9.65
N GLY A 37 -7.83 -18.47 -10.57
CA GLY A 37 -9.02 -19.27 -10.26
C GLY A 37 -10.20 -18.99 -11.19
N ALA A 38 -11.37 -19.51 -10.83
CA ALA A 38 -12.61 -19.23 -11.55
C ALA A 38 -13.03 -17.77 -11.34
N ILE A 39 -13.76 -17.20 -12.29
CA ILE A 39 -14.37 -15.88 -12.15
C ILE A 39 -15.35 -15.94 -10.98
N THR A 40 -15.07 -15.20 -9.92
CA THR A 40 -15.94 -15.13 -8.75
C THR A 40 -16.68 -13.80 -8.67
N GLY A 41 -17.85 -13.85 -8.05
CA GLY A 41 -18.84 -12.79 -8.10
C GLY A 41 -18.49 -11.55 -7.27
N LEU A 42 -19.03 -10.43 -7.75
CA LEU A 42 -19.23 -9.19 -7.01
C LEU A 42 -19.96 -9.45 -5.66
N PRO A 43 -19.80 -8.57 -4.65
CA PRO A 43 -19.06 -7.30 -4.68
C PRO A 43 -17.56 -7.43 -4.32
N ASN A 44 -16.74 -6.57 -4.91
CA ASN A 44 -15.33 -6.40 -4.49
C ASN A 44 -15.24 -5.55 -3.22
N LYS A 45 -14.30 -5.90 -2.33
CA LYS A 45 -14.03 -5.21 -1.07
C LYS A 45 -12.58 -4.72 -1.04
N PRO A 46 -12.30 -3.58 -0.38
CA PRO A 46 -10.94 -3.13 -0.15
C PRO A 46 -10.20 -4.12 0.75
N ILE A 47 -8.89 -4.20 0.57
CA ILE A 47 -7.99 -5.01 1.39
C ILE A 47 -7.35 -4.08 2.41
N GLU A 48 -7.52 -4.36 3.70
CA GLU A 48 -6.86 -3.62 4.78
C GLU A 48 -5.34 -3.77 4.67
N LEU A 49 -4.61 -2.68 4.92
CA LEU A 49 -3.16 -2.71 4.87
C LEU A 49 -2.61 -3.34 6.16
N THR A 50 -2.15 -4.58 6.04
CA THR A 50 -1.51 -5.32 7.13
C THR A 50 0.00 -5.44 6.90
N GLU A 51 0.73 -5.84 7.94
CA GLU A 51 2.15 -6.18 7.83
C GLU A 51 2.39 -7.24 6.73
N GLU A 52 1.56 -8.29 6.68
CA GLU A 52 1.67 -9.34 5.66
C GLU A 52 1.56 -8.78 4.24
N TRP A 53 0.66 -7.83 4.03
CA TRP A 53 0.49 -7.17 2.73
C TRP A 53 1.67 -6.28 2.39
N LEU A 54 2.20 -5.51 3.35
CA LEU A 54 3.41 -4.71 3.11
C LEU A 54 4.59 -5.58 2.70
N LEU A 55 4.83 -6.70 3.40
CA LEU A 55 5.89 -7.65 3.06
C LEU A 55 5.68 -8.25 1.65
N LYS A 56 4.45 -8.67 1.32
CA LYS A 56 4.10 -9.14 -0.04
C LYS A 56 4.36 -8.10 -1.13
N LEU A 57 4.20 -6.82 -0.81
CA LEU A 57 4.42 -5.70 -1.74
C LEU A 57 5.88 -5.23 -1.78
N GLY A 58 6.81 -5.98 -1.15
CA GLY A 58 8.24 -5.67 -1.16
C GLY A 58 8.69 -4.77 -0.03
N GLY A 59 7.91 -4.65 1.04
CA GLY A 59 8.30 -4.00 2.28
C GLY A 59 9.38 -4.77 3.02
N GLU A 60 10.33 -4.05 3.60
CA GLU A 60 11.44 -4.58 4.39
C GLU A 60 11.29 -4.11 5.84
N LYS A 61 11.48 -5.02 6.80
CA LYS A 61 11.57 -4.62 8.22
C LYS A 61 12.94 -4.01 8.49
N LEU A 62 12.99 -3.01 9.36
CA LEU A 62 14.26 -2.51 9.85
C LEU A 62 14.98 -3.59 10.67
N PRO A 63 16.32 -3.71 10.55
CA PRO A 63 17.09 -4.76 11.22
C PRO A 63 17.28 -4.50 12.73
N HIS A 64 16.92 -3.32 13.20
CA HIS A 64 17.03 -2.89 14.59
C HIS A 64 15.66 -2.67 15.20
N PHE A 65 15.58 -2.77 16.52
CA PHE A 65 14.36 -2.50 17.26
C PHE A 65 13.89 -1.05 17.03
N THR A 66 12.62 -0.90 16.67
CA THR A 66 11.93 0.39 16.65
C THR A 66 10.66 0.27 17.49
N VAL A 67 10.34 1.32 18.24
CA VAL A 67 9.11 1.36 19.07
C VAL A 67 7.86 1.17 18.20
N SER A 68 7.92 1.63 16.95
CA SER A 68 6.84 1.56 15.96
C SER A 68 6.81 0.25 15.16
N ASN A 69 7.78 -0.66 15.31
CA ASN A 69 7.92 -1.85 14.46
C ASN A 69 7.83 -1.50 12.95
N SER A 70 8.66 -0.55 12.51
CA SER A 70 8.51 0.05 11.19
C SER A 70 8.85 -0.90 10.04
N ILE A 71 8.06 -0.83 8.98
CA ILE A 71 8.32 -1.46 7.68
C ILE A 71 8.58 -0.34 6.66
N ILE A 72 9.56 -0.53 5.79
CA ILE A 72 9.93 0.45 4.76
C ILE A 72 9.67 -0.12 3.35
N ILE A 73 9.16 0.72 2.46
CA ILE A 73 9.09 0.45 1.02
C ILE A 73 9.92 1.50 0.31
N LYS A 74 11.00 1.08 -0.35
CA LYS A 74 11.84 1.96 -1.14
C LYS A 74 11.07 2.45 -2.36
N THR A 75 11.17 3.74 -2.63
CA THR A 75 10.59 4.38 -3.81
C THR A 75 11.71 4.73 -4.80
N LYS A 76 11.62 5.86 -5.51
CA LYS A 76 12.68 6.36 -6.40
C LYS A 76 13.54 7.40 -5.67
N ARG A 77 14.78 7.60 -6.12
CA ARG A 77 15.68 8.72 -5.72
C ARG A 77 15.96 8.83 -4.21
N ASN A 78 16.52 7.79 -3.59
CA ASN A 78 16.87 7.79 -2.15
C ASN A 78 15.71 8.13 -1.20
N GLN A 79 14.47 7.92 -1.64
CA GLN A 79 13.27 8.12 -0.82
C GLN A 79 12.61 6.79 -0.50
N GLU A 80 12.00 6.71 0.67
CA GLU A 80 11.25 5.54 1.12
C GLU A 80 9.96 5.94 1.84
N LEU A 81 8.97 5.06 1.74
CA LEU A 81 7.77 5.11 2.58
C LEU A 81 8.04 4.30 3.84
N SER A 82 7.90 4.91 5.00
CA SER A 82 8.04 4.26 6.30
C SER A 82 6.66 4.12 6.96
N PHE A 83 6.31 2.90 7.35
CA PHE A 83 5.05 2.52 7.94
C PHE A 83 5.28 2.09 9.39
N GLY A 84 4.77 2.86 10.35
CA GLY A 84 4.86 2.55 11.78
C GLY A 84 3.51 2.12 12.35
N CYS A 85 3.53 1.23 13.34
CA CYS A 85 2.36 0.82 14.13
C CYS A 85 1.21 0.23 13.28
N ILE A 86 1.56 -0.52 12.22
CA ILE A 86 0.62 -1.11 11.27
C ILE A 86 -0.39 -2.01 11.98
N GLY A 87 -1.66 -1.94 11.58
CA GLY A 87 -2.75 -2.72 12.18
C GLY A 87 -3.18 -2.24 13.57
N THR A 88 -2.74 -1.05 14.00
CA THR A 88 -3.13 -0.44 15.27
C THR A 88 -3.72 0.96 15.05
N PRO A 89 -4.48 1.50 16.02
CA PRO A 89 -4.93 2.90 16.01
C PRO A 89 -3.82 3.96 16.05
N ASN A 90 -2.54 3.56 16.01
CA ASN A 90 -1.39 4.47 15.96
C ASN A 90 -0.68 4.43 14.60
N LEU A 91 -1.31 3.89 13.54
CA LEU A 91 -0.72 3.81 12.21
C LEU A 91 -0.24 5.19 11.73
N MET A 92 1.04 5.26 11.37
CA MET A 92 1.68 6.43 10.78
C MET A 92 2.39 6.02 9.49
N VAL A 93 2.23 6.82 8.44
CA VAL A 93 3.01 6.66 7.20
C VAL A 93 3.76 7.95 6.90
N PHE A 94 5.05 7.82 6.65
CA PHE A 94 5.93 8.92 6.31
C PHE A 94 6.58 8.67 4.96
N LEU A 95 6.72 9.73 4.16
CA LEU A 95 7.69 9.78 3.08
C LEU A 95 8.98 10.35 3.65
N GLN A 96 10.09 9.63 3.48
CA GLN A 96 11.38 9.98 4.05
C GLN A 96 12.41 10.07 2.94
N GLU A 97 13.28 11.07 3.01
CA GLU A 97 14.48 11.15 2.18
C GLU A 97 15.69 10.66 3.00
N ILE A 98 16.48 9.80 2.39
CA ILE A 98 17.65 9.18 2.99
C ILE A 98 18.91 9.82 2.43
N ASP A 99 19.85 10.14 3.32
CA ASP A 99 21.16 10.67 2.95
C ASP A 99 21.86 9.68 2.00
N PRO A 100 22.27 10.11 0.79
CA PRO A 100 22.90 9.23 -0.19
C PRO A 100 24.19 8.58 0.32
N ASP A 101 24.92 9.28 1.20
CA ASP A 101 26.21 8.84 1.73
C ASP A 101 26.05 8.11 3.08
N ASN A 102 24.87 8.17 3.70
CA ASN A 102 24.54 7.49 4.94
C ASN A 102 23.10 6.99 4.96
N GLY A 103 22.90 5.74 4.54
CA GLY A 103 21.58 5.08 4.46
C GLY A 103 20.76 4.99 5.75
N ASN A 104 21.32 5.40 6.91
CA ASN A 104 20.60 5.45 8.19
C ASN A 104 20.17 6.86 8.59
N LYS A 105 20.57 7.89 7.85
CA LYS A 105 20.28 9.28 8.16
C LYS A 105 19.12 9.76 7.28
N ILE A 106 18.00 10.06 7.93
CA ILE A 106 16.86 10.73 7.30
C ILE A 106 17.18 12.22 7.21
N THR A 107 17.14 12.78 6.00
CA THR A 107 17.41 14.20 5.73
C THR A 107 16.15 15.04 5.69
N ASP A 108 15.04 14.44 5.26
CA ASP A 108 13.71 15.07 5.22
C ASP A 108 12.62 14.04 5.51
N LEU A 109 11.49 14.49 6.06
CA LEU A 109 10.39 13.64 6.48
C LEU A 109 9.05 14.38 6.36
N ILE A 110 8.13 13.77 5.60
CA ILE A 110 6.78 14.29 5.37
C ILE A 110 5.76 13.27 5.88
N PRO A 111 4.88 13.63 6.84
CA PRO A 111 3.75 12.79 7.22
C PRO A 111 2.74 12.68 6.08
N ILE A 112 2.44 11.46 5.65
CA ILE A 112 1.50 11.18 4.56
C ILE A 112 0.16 10.66 5.09
N HIS A 113 0.18 9.91 6.19
CA HIS A 113 -1.02 9.32 6.80
C HIS A 113 -0.86 9.27 8.31
N ASN A 114 -1.93 9.57 9.04
CA ASN A 114 -2.03 9.38 10.48
C ASN A 114 -3.43 8.87 10.83
N TRP A 115 -3.50 7.76 11.55
CA TRP A 115 -4.76 7.10 11.90
C TRP A 115 -5.77 7.99 12.62
N ASP A 116 -5.33 8.92 13.47
CA ASP A 116 -6.23 9.80 14.20
C ASP A 116 -7.09 10.64 13.25
N TYR A 117 -6.49 11.12 12.16
CA TYR A 117 -7.13 11.96 11.14
C TYR A 117 -7.75 11.13 10.01
N ASP A 118 -7.02 10.14 9.51
CA ASP A 118 -7.34 9.45 8.25
C ASP A 118 -8.00 8.08 8.45
N LYS A 119 -7.92 7.52 9.67
CA LYS A 119 -8.33 6.15 10.02
C LYS A 119 -7.49 5.10 9.30
N ASP A 120 -8.09 3.94 9.02
CA ASP A 120 -7.38 2.80 8.44
C ASP A 120 -6.93 3.07 7.00
N MET A 121 -5.79 2.50 6.63
CA MET A 121 -5.27 2.53 5.26
C MET A 121 -5.52 1.19 4.57
N TYR A 122 -5.82 1.24 3.27
CA TYR A 122 -6.08 0.06 2.44
C TYR A 122 -5.01 -0.12 1.36
N VAL A 123 -4.80 -1.36 0.90
CA VAL A 123 -3.79 -1.72 -0.11
C VAL A 123 -3.91 -0.87 -1.38
N HIS A 124 -5.12 -0.62 -1.90
CA HIS A 124 -5.31 0.20 -3.09
C HIS A 124 -4.85 1.65 -2.90
N GLN A 125 -4.99 2.23 -1.70
CA GLN A 125 -4.50 3.58 -1.40
C GLN A 125 -2.98 3.61 -1.42
N LEU A 126 -2.32 2.60 -0.84
CA LEU A 126 -0.86 2.46 -0.91
C LEU A 126 -0.39 2.31 -2.37
N GLN A 127 -1.06 1.47 -3.16
CA GLN A 127 -0.71 1.29 -4.58
C GLN A 127 -0.83 2.59 -5.37
N ASN A 128 -1.87 3.39 -5.09
CA ASN A 128 -2.07 4.68 -5.76
C ASN A 128 -1.06 5.73 -5.30
N LEU A 129 -0.72 5.78 -4.00
CA LEU A 129 0.35 6.62 -3.48
C LEU A 129 1.70 6.27 -4.12
N PHE A 130 2.06 4.98 -4.14
CA PHE A 130 3.30 4.52 -4.73
C PHE A 130 3.39 4.87 -6.22
N PHE A 131 2.30 4.66 -6.98
CA PHE A 131 2.24 5.06 -8.38
C PHE A 131 2.39 6.58 -8.55
N ALA A 132 1.75 7.39 -7.71
CA ALA A 132 1.87 8.84 -7.79
C ALA A 132 3.31 9.33 -7.53
N LEU A 133 4.03 8.67 -6.62
CA LEU A 133 5.42 9.00 -6.29
C LEU A 133 6.42 8.50 -7.34
N THR A 134 6.18 7.33 -7.93
CA THR A 134 7.19 6.62 -8.73
C THR A 134 6.86 6.52 -10.21
N GLY A 135 5.59 6.62 -10.61
CA GLY A 135 5.10 6.27 -11.94
C GLY A 135 5.12 4.76 -12.23
N GLU A 136 5.36 3.91 -11.23
CA GLU A 136 5.42 2.45 -11.37
C GLU A 136 4.32 1.76 -10.56
N GLU A 137 3.87 0.59 -11.03
CA GLU A 137 2.88 -0.21 -10.33
C GLU A 137 3.49 -0.92 -9.12
N LEU A 138 2.89 -0.76 -7.94
CA LEU A 138 3.24 -1.56 -6.77
C LEU A 138 2.58 -2.94 -6.87
N THR A 139 3.38 -3.95 -7.20
CA THR A 139 2.93 -5.34 -7.39
C THR A 139 3.50 -6.27 -6.33
N ILE A 140 2.81 -7.39 -6.10
CA ILE A 140 3.30 -8.46 -5.21
C ILE A 140 4.65 -8.98 -5.74
N LYS A 141 5.65 -9.10 -4.86
CA LYS A 141 6.95 -9.72 -5.15
C LYS A 141 6.78 -11.25 -5.13
N SER A 142 7.33 -11.90 -6.15
CA SER A 142 7.41 -13.36 -6.30
C SER A 142 8.48 -13.97 -5.43
#